data_AF-A0A7H9B4D3-F1
#
_entry.id   AF-A0A7H9B4D3-F1
#
_cell.length_a   1.000
_cell.length_b   1.000
_cell.length_c   1.000
_cell.angle_alpha   90.00
_cell.angle_beta   90.00
_cell.angle_gamma   90.00
#
_symmetry.space_group_name_H-M   'P 1'
#
loop_
_entity.id
_entity.type
_entity.pdbx_description
1 polymer ?
#
loop_
_entity_poly.entity_id
_entity_poly.type
_entity_poly.pdbx_seq_one_letter_code
_entity_poly.pdbx_strand_id
1 'polypeptide(L)'
;MVSQEEFKSILQASCRFLNQNDLTSLALTSKSVCHSIAVQQLYHSISITRDPVIRSNECLLDAGRTYVSGYRALKKTDDQNDLFLYDRIERLMESSKLQHVKEIDIQDSLFSDEECGNLLIRKFLDRVIELDKIESIDIRNDHLFLEHYPNILGLTNLKKIKIVDTDALSKIRSFSKLKKIEWIVEQPRLTKQLLTPHVVDFFNKRIEACEFIVDNINSSSFQIIQFFYENGIQCENLRSLKFNHLYGINVHSEHHKDASLKWLKDVVCLEKLKTLELGISSENIDHDLIDDFLEELAPHLKSLRNLALIETTPEQNSDCTLKEVWDLTINRFILRIPDIGLNLHTLSISHKTPLNGLCSSAVQGNYTRRRVLYETVLPKLTSLRNLIAPNMLQSLSVYEVLACDILWNGCECSYCKKVLPVFDEYIMNHQYYSRYNGRYMDIIPTVFFSYAGDYLSRRFNNRVEWDTKVFDTAPLYRCWNFRGYEQIHHFDNYEDLFDESAFGPLCKVISHFFNGYMDYLVKFLPNLEMAMFSGIYYTIDKEANTYECIYD
;
A
#
# COMPACT_ATOMS: atom_id res chain seq x y z
N MET A 1 -32.30 -35.52 -0.53
CA MET A 1 -30.87 -35.66 -0.14
C MET A 1 -30.07 -34.86 -1.15
N VAL A 2 -29.05 -34.11 -0.71
CA VAL A 2 -28.15 -33.40 -1.63
C VAL A 2 -27.21 -34.43 -2.28
N SER A 3 -26.97 -34.35 -3.59
CA SER A 3 -26.02 -35.23 -4.28
C SER A 3 -24.57 -34.92 -3.90
N GLN A 4 -23.66 -35.85 -4.13
CA GLN A 4 -22.23 -35.63 -3.86
C GLN A 4 -21.64 -34.49 -4.70
N GLU A 5 -22.16 -34.25 -5.91
CA GLU A 5 -21.70 -33.17 -6.79
C GLU A 5 -22.23 -31.80 -6.35
N GLU A 6 -23.51 -31.69 -5.98
CA GLU A 6 -24.08 -30.47 -5.39
C GLU A 6 -23.37 -30.12 -4.08
N PHE A 7 -23.16 -31.10 -3.19
CA PHE A 7 -22.45 -30.89 -1.92
C PHE A 7 -21.01 -30.41 -2.14
N LYS A 8 -20.32 -30.98 -3.13
CA LYS A 8 -18.97 -30.54 -3.52
C LYS A 8 -18.96 -29.14 -4.13
N SER A 9 -19.97 -28.79 -4.94
CA SER A 9 -20.14 -27.44 -5.50
C SER A 9 -20.40 -26.39 -4.41
N ILE A 10 -21.28 -26.71 -3.44
CA ILE A 10 -21.54 -25.90 -2.25
C ILE A 10 -20.25 -25.70 -1.44
N LEU A 11 -19.52 -26.78 -1.12
CA LEU A 11 -18.23 -26.67 -0.42
C LEU A 11 -17.23 -25.82 -1.20
N GLN A 12 -17.10 -25.99 -2.53
CA GLN A 12 -16.16 -25.21 -3.34
C GLN A 12 -16.52 -23.72 -3.40
N ALA A 13 -17.82 -23.37 -3.28
CA ALA A 13 -18.26 -21.99 -3.10
C ALA A 13 -17.96 -21.46 -1.69
N SER A 14 -18.29 -22.23 -0.63
CA SER A 14 -18.03 -21.86 0.77
C SER A 14 -16.54 -21.68 1.07
N CYS A 15 -15.66 -22.49 0.48
CA CYS A 15 -14.22 -22.40 0.72
C CYS A 15 -13.61 -21.07 0.22
N ARG A 16 -14.27 -20.34 -0.70
CA ARG A 16 -13.82 -19.01 -1.15
C ARG A 16 -13.88 -17.92 -0.06
N PHE A 17 -14.50 -18.22 1.07
CA PHE A 17 -14.56 -17.35 2.25
C PHE A 17 -13.62 -17.82 3.37
N LEU A 18 -12.85 -18.89 3.15
CA LEU A 18 -11.85 -19.41 4.09
C LEU A 18 -10.47 -18.81 3.78
N ASN A 19 -9.71 -18.53 4.83
CA ASN A 19 -8.33 -18.06 4.72
C ASN A 19 -7.34 -19.24 4.47
N GLN A 20 -6.05 -18.97 4.28
CA GLN A 20 -5.07 -20.03 3.96
C GLN A 20 -4.86 -21.03 5.11
N ASN A 21 -4.95 -20.58 6.37
CA ASN A 21 -4.89 -21.46 7.55
C ASN A 21 -6.12 -22.38 7.66
N ASP A 22 -7.32 -21.86 7.39
CA ASP A 22 -8.58 -22.61 7.37
C ASP A 22 -8.60 -23.61 6.21
N LEU A 23 -8.15 -23.19 5.02
CA LEU A 23 -8.00 -24.08 3.85
C LEU A 23 -6.97 -25.18 4.10
N THR A 24 -5.88 -24.88 4.81
CA THR A 24 -4.88 -25.87 5.22
C THR A 24 -5.48 -26.86 6.22
N SER A 25 -6.21 -26.37 7.23
CA SER A 25 -6.90 -27.21 8.22
C SER A 25 -7.95 -28.10 7.56
N LEU A 26 -8.74 -27.56 6.63
CA LEU A 26 -9.71 -28.30 5.83
C LEU A 26 -9.03 -29.37 4.95
N ALA A 27 -7.86 -29.08 4.39
CA ALA A 27 -7.09 -30.05 3.60
C ALA A 27 -6.63 -31.28 4.40
N LEU A 28 -6.51 -31.18 5.73
CA LEU A 28 -6.19 -32.31 6.60
C LEU A 28 -7.42 -33.22 6.87
N THR A 29 -8.64 -32.71 6.72
CA THR A 29 -9.88 -33.46 7.06
C THR A 29 -10.19 -34.63 6.12
N SER A 30 -9.86 -34.51 4.82
CA SER A 30 -10.23 -35.51 3.81
C SER A 30 -9.40 -35.38 2.53
N LYS A 31 -8.88 -36.49 2.03
CA LYS A 31 -8.13 -36.55 0.75
C LYS A 31 -8.94 -36.02 -0.45
N SER A 32 -10.27 -36.21 -0.44
CA SER A 32 -11.15 -35.74 -1.52
C SER A 32 -11.28 -34.21 -1.51
N VAL A 33 -11.53 -33.63 -0.33
CA VAL A 33 -11.63 -32.17 -0.14
C VAL A 33 -10.28 -31.50 -0.38
N CYS A 34 -9.20 -32.09 0.15
CA CYS A 34 -7.82 -31.69 -0.09
C CYS A 34 -7.52 -31.54 -1.58
N HIS A 35 -7.61 -32.61 -2.37
CA HIS A 35 -7.15 -32.60 -3.76
C HIS A 35 -8.11 -31.90 -4.73
N SER A 36 -9.40 -31.82 -4.43
CA SER A 36 -10.41 -31.28 -5.36
C SER A 36 -10.98 -29.90 -4.99
N ILE A 37 -10.69 -29.38 -3.79
CA ILE A 37 -11.11 -28.03 -3.36
C ILE A 37 -9.91 -27.29 -2.77
N ALA A 38 -9.41 -27.70 -1.61
CA ALA A 38 -8.47 -26.89 -0.83
C ALA A 38 -7.16 -26.62 -1.58
N VAL A 39 -6.52 -27.64 -2.16
CA VAL A 39 -5.28 -27.47 -2.95
C VAL A 39 -5.46 -26.55 -4.17
N GLN A 40 -6.66 -26.42 -4.73
CA GLN A 40 -6.90 -25.49 -5.84
C GLN A 40 -6.96 -24.03 -5.36
N GLN A 41 -7.36 -23.79 -4.11
CA GLN A 41 -7.48 -22.46 -3.52
C GLN A 41 -6.20 -22.02 -2.79
N LEU A 42 -5.51 -22.95 -2.12
CA LEU A 42 -4.19 -22.72 -1.54
C LEU A 42 -3.19 -22.21 -2.60
N TYR A 43 -3.16 -22.85 -3.77
CA TYR A 43 -2.28 -22.46 -4.89
C TYR A 43 -2.88 -21.40 -5.83
N HIS A 44 -4.05 -20.82 -5.53
CA HIS A 44 -4.74 -19.90 -6.46
C HIS A 44 -3.97 -18.60 -6.69
N SER A 45 -3.49 -17.99 -5.61
CA SER A 45 -2.78 -16.72 -5.56
C SER A 45 -1.44 -16.91 -4.86
N ILE A 46 -0.35 -16.71 -5.59
CA ILE A 46 1.03 -16.89 -5.13
C ILE A 46 1.71 -15.52 -5.01
N SER A 47 2.35 -15.26 -3.88
CA SER A 47 3.21 -14.09 -3.66
C SER A 47 4.64 -14.57 -3.41
N ILE A 48 5.59 -14.12 -4.24
CA ILE A 48 7.02 -14.43 -4.14
C ILE A 48 7.73 -13.23 -3.49
N THR A 49 8.41 -13.47 -2.37
CA THR A 49 8.96 -12.40 -1.50
C THR A 49 10.34 -12.76 -0.94
N ARG A 50 11.28 -11.81 -0.84
CA ARG A 50 12.56 -12.04 -0.13
C ARG A 50 12.30 -12.41 1.33
N ASP A 51 11.53 -11.56 2.01
CA ASP A 51 11.19 -11.68 3.42
C ASP A 51 9.96 -12.59 3.65
N PRO A 52 9.93 -13.39 4.74
CA PRO A 52 8.72 -14.07 5.16
C PRO A 52 7.69 -13.10 5.74
N VAL A 53 6.42 -13.47 5.71
CA VAL A 53 5.35 -12.70 6.38
C VAL A 53 5.46 -12.80 7.91
N ILE A 54 5.00 -11.75 8.60
CA ILE A 54 4.77 -11.82 10.05
C ILE A 54 3.69 -12.88 10.30
N ARG A 55 3.87 -13.68 11.37
CA ARG A 55 2.81 -14.51 11.94
C ARG A 55 2.81 -14.28 13.44
N SER A 56 1.69 -13.76 13.90
CA SER A 56 1.26 -13.57 15.28
C SER A 56 0.11 -14.56 15.52
N ASN A 57 -0.11 -15.01 16.77
CA ASN A 57 -1.30 -15.78 17.12
C ASN A 57 -2.48 -14.85 17.52
N GLU A 58 -2.13 -13.59 17.77
CA GLU A 58 -2.93 -12.53 18.37
C GLU A 58 -3.60 -11.65 17.28
N CYS A 59 -3.05 -11.63 16.06
CA CYS A 59 -3.59 -10.88 14.94
C CYS A 59 -3.57 -11.71 13.64
N LEU A 60 -4.73 -12.24 13.24
CA LEU A 60 -4.90 -13.15 12.10
C LEU A 60 -4.92 -12.42 10.74
N LEU A 61 -3.79 -11.84 10.35
CA LEU A 61 -3.57 -11.21 9.03
C LEU A 61 -3.36 -12.24 7.91
N ASP A 62 -4.28 -13.20 7.76
CA ASP A 62 -4.29 -14.16 6.66
C ASP A 62 -4.96 -13.56 5.42
N ALA A 63 -4.14 -12.95 4.57
CA ALA A 63 -4.54 -12.26 3.35
C ALA A 63 -5.02 -13.19 2.21
N GLY A 64 -5.30 -14.48 2.46
CA GLY A 64 -5.79 -15.40 1.43
C GLY A 64 -4.79 -15.77 0.33
N ARG A 65 -3.50 -15.40 0.47
CA ARG A 65 -2.42 -15.69 -0.49
C ARG A 65 -1.39 -16.69 0.07
N THR A 66 -0.89 -17.60 -0.77
CA THR A 66 0.25 -18.45 -0.41
C THR A 66 1.56 -17.70 -0.65
N TYR A 67 2.41 -17.66 0.38
CA TYR A 67 3.68 -16.91 0.38
C TYR A 67 4.90 -17.82 0.16
N VAL A 68 5.51 -17.70 -1.01
CA VAL A 68 6.80 -18.31 -1.36
C VAL A 68 7.90 -17.32 -0.96
N SER A 69 8.44 -17.53 0.23
CA SER A 69 9.37 -16.59 0.88
C SER A 69 10.72 -17.23 1.23
N GLY A 70 11.70 -16.42 1.62
CA GLY A 70 12.99 -16.89 2.14
C GLY A 70 12.95 -17.48 3.56
N TYR A 71 14.05 -17.38 4.30
CA TYR A 71 14.21 -18.04 5.59
C TYR A 71 13.62 -17.23 6.77
N ARG A 72 12.85 -17.90 7.64
CA ARG A 72 12.23 -17.30 8.84
C ARG A 72 13.14 -17.41 10.07
N ALA A 73 14.30 -16.77 9.95
CA ALA A 73 15.13 -16.40 11.09
C ALA A 73 15.33 -14.88 11.10
N LEU A 74 15.55 -14.34 12.31
CA LEU A 74 15.86 -12.93 12.53
C LEU A 74 17.29 -12.62 12.04
N LYS A 75 18.28 -13.36 12.53
CA LYS A 75 19.65 -13.36 12.01
C LYS A 75 19.80 -14.51 11.01
N LYS A 76 20.25 -14.20 9.81
CA LYS A 76 20.54 -15.11 8.69
C LYS A 76 21.57 -14.44 7.78
N THR A 77 22.37 -15.20 7.04
CA THR A 77 23.10 -14.63 5.90
C THR A 77 22.17 -14.50 4.70
N ASP A 78 22.56 -13.68 3.74
CA ASP A 78 21.80 -13.54 2.49
C ASP A 78 21.80 -14.86 1.71
N ASP A 79 22.93 -15.56 1.59
CA ASP A 79 23.03 -16.89 0.98
C ASP A 79 22.01 -17.88 1.59
N GLN A 80 21.78 -17.83 2.90
CA GLN A 80 20.79 -18.68 3.57
C GLN A 80 19.36 -18.31 3.13
N ASN A 81 19.06 -17.02 3.00
CA ASN A 81 17.74 -16.59 2.54
C ASN A 81 17.49 -17.00 1.09
N ASP A 82 18.49 -16.80 0.25
CA ASP A 82 18.47 -17.09 -1.19
C ASP A 82 18.32 -18.60 -1.45
N LEU A 83 19.12 -19.44 -0.80
CA LEU A 83 19.01 -20.91 -0.89
C LEU A 83 17.61 -21.42 -0.51
N PHE A 84 17.00 -20.87 0.56
CA PHE A 84 15.65 -21.24 0.97
C PHE A 84 14.55 -20.72 0.04
N LEU A 85 14.76 -19.59 -0.64
CA LEU A 85 13.82 -19.08 -1.65
C LEU A 85 13.92 -19.88 -2.96
N TYR A 86 15.16 -20.17 -3.39
CA TYR A 86 15.47 -20.95 -4.60
C TYR A 86 14.79 -22.33 -4.57
N ASP A 87 15.05 -23.12 -3.52
CA ASP A 87 14.48 -24.45 -3.29
C ASP A 87 12.94 -24.45 -3.30
N ARG A 88 12.31 -23.41 -2.75
CA ARG A 88 10.84 -23.30 -2.71
C ARG A 88 10.24 -22.96 -4.08
N ILE A 89 10.92 -22.14 -4.88
CA ILE A 89 10.49 -21.80 -6.24
C ILE A 89 10.69 -22.99 -7.18
N GLU A 90 11.82 -23.72 -7.08
CA GLU A 90 12.01 -24.96 -7.85
C GLU A 90 10.94 -26.01 -7.52
N ARG A 91 10.68 -26.27 -6.23
CA ARG A 91 9.62 -27.20 -5.82
C ARG A 91 8.22 -26.78 -6.28
N LEU A 92 7.93 -25.48 -6.37
CA LEU A 92 6.69 -24.97 -6.96
C LEU A 92 6.65 -25.20 -8.48
N MET A 93 7.77 -24.97 -9.16
CA MET A 93 7.94 -25.12 -10.61
C MET A 93 7.82 -26.59 -11.06
N GLU A 94 8.41 -27.53 -10.31
CA GLU A 94 8.27 -28.97 -10.53
C GLU A 94 6.88 -29.50 -10.19
N SER A 95 6.17 -28.87 -9.25
CA SER A 95 4.90 -29.35 -8.73
C SER A 95 3.79 -29.37 -9.78
N SER A 96 3.06 -30.49 -9.83
CA SER A 96 1.82 -30.63 -10.61
C SER A 96 0.68 -29.69 -10.14
N LYS A 97 0.91 -28.85 -9.13
CA LYS A 97 -0.02 -27.81 -8.64
C LYS A 97 0.17 -26.45 -9.29
N LEU A 98 1.27 -26.21 -10.03
CA LEU A 98 1.48 -24.98 -10.80
C LEU A 98 0.29 -24.65 -11.72
N GLN A 99 -0.39 -25.68 -12.23
CA GLN A 99 -1.60 -25.60 -13.04
C GLN A 99 -2.86 -25.00 -12.36
N HIS A 100 -2.80 -24.72 -11.05
CA HIS A 100 -3.86 -24.07 -10.27
C HIS A 100 -3.57 -22.58 -10.00
N VAL A 101 -2.33 -22.13 -10.24
CA VAL A 101 -1.93 -20.74 -10.09
C VAL A 101 -2.65 -19.89 -11.13
N LYS A 102 -3.20 -18.76 -10.68
CA LYS A 102 -3.94 -17.80 -11.51
C LYS A 102 -3.58 -16.36 -11.20
N GLU A 103 -3.21 -16.07 -9.96
CA GLU A 103 -2.70 -14.76 -9.55
C GLU A 103 -1.26 -14.91 -9.07
N ILE A 104 -0.38 -14.05 -9.57
CA ILE A 104 1.03 -13.99 -9.16
C ILE A 104 1.41 -12.55 -8.83
N ASP A 105 2.14 -12.41 -7.73
CA ASP A 105 2.82 -11.19 -7.28
C ASP A 105 4.29 -11.53 -7.07
N ILE A 106 5.18 -10.94 -7.88
CA ILE A 106 6.63 -11.07 -7.74
C ILE A 106 7.18 -9.74 -7.26
N GLN A 107 7.60 -9.71 -5.99
CA GLN A 107 8.26 -8.54 -5.40
C GLN A 107 9.65 -8.31 -6.02
N ASP A 108 10.17 -7.09 -5.87
CA ASP A 108 11.52 -6.75 -6.32
C ASP A 108 12.60 -7.17 -5.29
N SER A 109 13.88 -7.18 -5.71
CA SER A 109 15.04 -7.45 -4.86
C SER A 109 14.94 -8.79 -4.09
N LEU A 110 14.50 -9.85 -4.78
CA LEU A 110 14.17 -11.15 -4.15
C LEU A 110 15.36 -11.90 -3.56
N PHE A 111 16.51 -11.81 -4.22
CA PHE A 111 17.76 -12.47 -3.91
C PHE A 111 18.86 -11.40 -3.68
N SER A 112 19.98 -11.77 -3.08
CA SER A 112 21.22 -10.97 -3.13
C SER A 112 22.16 -11.45 -4.24
N ASP A 113 22.13 -12.74 -4.61
CA ASP A 113 22.62 -13.18 -5.93
C ASP A 113 21.54 -12.92 -6.98
N GLU A 114 21.50 -11.69 -7.50
CA GLU A 114 20.55 -11.28 -8.54
C GLU A 114 20.74 -12.07 -9.85
N GLU A 115 21.97 -12.49 -10.20
CA GLU A 115 22.20 -13.24 -11.45
C GLU A 115 21.57 -14.62 -11.39
N CYS A 116 21.89 -15.42 -10.36
CA CYS A 116 21.31 -16.75 -10.18
C CYS A 116 19.81 -16.69 -9.85
N GLY A 117 19.40 -15.69 -9.06
CA GLY A 117 18.01 -15.44 -8.71
C GLY A 117 17.13 -15.14 -9.92
N ASN A 118 17.52 -14.16 -10.74
CA ASN A 118 16.74 -13.76 -11.93
C ASN A 118 16.70 -14.87 -12.99
N LEU A 119 17.76 -15.69 -13.11
CA LEU A 119 17.75 -16.89 -13.96
C LEU A 119 16.74 -17.96 -13.50
N LEU A 120 16.40 -18.05 -12.20
CA LEU A 120 15.33 -18.92 -11.72
C LEU A 120 13.94 -18.29 -11.95
N ILE A 121 13.79 -16.99 -11.68
CA ILE A 121 12.51 -16.29 -11.89
C ILE A 121 12.07 -16.32 -13.35
N ARG A 122 13.00 -16.16 -14.31
CA ARG A 122 12.72 -16.33 -15.76
C ARG A 122 12.12 -17.70 -16.08
N LYS A 123 12.79 -18.79 -15.68
CA LYS A 123 12.31 -20.18 -15.88
C LYS A 123 10.92 -20.41 -15.28
N PHE A 124 10.67 -19.83 -14.10
CA PHE A 124 9.37 -19.90 -13.44
C PHE A 124 8.29 -19.14 -14.22
N LEU A 125 8.59 -17.90 -14.66
CA LEU A 125 7.69 -17.06 -15.44
C LEU A 125 7.33 -17.69 -16.79
N ASP A 126 8.32 -18.17 -17.56
CA ASP A 126 8.09 -18.82 -18.85
C ASP A 126 7.13 -20.01 -18.72
N ARG A 127 7.43 -20.93 -17.78
CA ARG A 127 6.64 -22.14 -17.52
C ARG A 127 5.25 -21.86 -16.95
N VAL A 128 5.04 -20.70 -16.30
CA VAL A 128 3.72 -20.21 -15.91
C VAL A 128 2.96 -19.64 -17.10
N ILE A 129 3.62 -18.86 -17.95
CA ILE A 129 3.03 -18.23 -19.13
C ILE A 129 2.62 -19.29 -20.17
N GLU A 130 3.44 -20.34 -20.35
CA GLU A 130 3.14 -21.53 -21.17
C GLU A 130 1.82 -22.22 -20.80
N LEU A 131 1.38 -22.13 -19.54
CA LEU A 131 0.13 -22.75 -19.08
C LEU A 131 -1.12 -21.95 -19.47
N ASP A 132 -0.98 -20.67 -19.88
CA ASP A 132 -2.05 -19.70 -20.19
C ASP A 132 -3.26 -19.76 -19.22
N LYS A 133 -2.99 -19.86 -17.91
CA LYS A 133 -4.04 -19.91 -16.86
C LYS A 133 -4.10 -18.66 -15.99
N ILE A 134 -3.15 -17.74 -16.17
CA ILE A 134 -3.02 -16.54 -15.35
C ILE A 134 -4.15 -15.55 -15.65
N GLU A 135 -4.75 -15.08 -14.57
CA GLU A 135 -5.82 -14.08 -14.52
C GLU A 135 -5.30 -12.73 -13.99
N SER A 136 -4.20 -12.71 -13.23
CA SER A 136 -3.49 -11.49 -12.81
C SER A 136 -2.00 -11.77 -12.61
N ILE A 137 -1.14 -10.84 -13.05
CA ILE A 137 0.30 -10.89 -12.81
C ILE A 137 0.81 -9.49 -12.45
N ASP A 138 1.58 -9.43 -11.37
CA ASP A 138 2.37 -8.28 -10.92
C ASP A 138 3.85 -8.71 -10.84
N ILE A 139 4.73 -7.90 -11.41
CA ILE A 139 6.19 -8.08 -11.39
C ILE A 139 6.78 -6.71 -11.11
N ARG A 140 7.42 -6.56 -9.96
CA ARG A 140 7.92 -5.28 -9.44
C ARG A 140 9.36 -4.98 -9.82
N ASN A 141 10.08 -5.96 -10.35
CA ASN A 141 11.37 -5.75 -10.99
C ASN A 141 11.11 -5.36 -12.46
N ASP A 142 11.31 -4.09 -12.81
CA ASP A 142 10.91 -3.59 -14.13
C ASP A 142 11.69 -4.20 -15.30
N HIS A 143 12.95 -4.65 -15.09
CA HIS A 143 13.69 -5.39 -16.11
C HIS A 143 13.00 -6.72 -16.44
N LEU A 144 12.70 -7.54 -15.43
CA LEU A 144 11.99 -8.81 -15.62
C LEU A 144 10.57 -8.58 -16.16
N PHE A 145 9.88 -7.52 -15.74
CA PHE A 145 8.58 -7.15 -16.30
C PHE A 145 8.69 -6.89 -17.81
N LEU A 146 9.57 -5.98 -18.24
CA LEU A 146 9.74 -5.61 -19.64
C LEU A 146 10.19 -6.79 -20.53
N GLU A 147 11.02 -7.68 -19.99
CA GLU A 147 11.50 -8.89 -20.68
C GLU A 147 10.35 -9.86 -21.01
N HIS A 148 9.47 -10.17 -20.05
CA HIS A 148 8.32 -11.06 -20.27
C HIS A 148 7.07 -10.32 -20.79
N TYR A 149 7.04 -8.98 -20.82
CA TYR A 149 5.88 -8.16 -21.21
C TYR A 149 5.24 -8.56 -22.56
N PRO A 150 5.99 -8.79 -23.67
CA PRO A 150 5.39 -9.21 -24.93
C PRO A 150 4.63 -10.54 -24.84
N ASN A 151 5.08 -11.45 -23.97
CA ASN A 151 4.43 -12.75 -23.75
C ASN A 151 3.19 -12.60 -22.84
N ILE A 152 3.24 -11.69 -21.85
CA ILE A 152 2.10 -11.35 -20.98
C ILE A 152 0.94 -10.77 -21.80
N LEU A 153 1.21 -9.89 -22.79
CA LEU A 153 0.20 -9.37 -23.73
C LEU A 153 -0.48 -10.50 -24.54
N GLY A 154 0.22 -11.60 -24.78
CA GLY A 154 -0.25 -12.79 -25.49
C GLY A 154 -1.16 -13.73 -24.70
N LEU A 155 -1.26 -13.58 -23.37
CA LEU A 155 -2.12 -14.42 -22.51
C LEU A 155 -3.61 -14.21 -22.82
N THR A 156 -4.40 -15.29 -22.79
CA THR A 156 -5.84 -15.26 -23.13
C THR A 156 -6.75 -15.19 -21.90
N ASN A 157 -6.23 -15.39 -20.68
CA ASN A 157 -7.03 -15.48 -19.45
C ASN A 157 -6.97 -14.27 -18.50
N LEU A 158 -6.15 -13.25 -18.80
CA LEU A 158 -5.98 -12.07 -17.95
C LEU A 158 -7.28 -11.30 -17.67
N LYS A 159 -7.37 -10.80 -16.43
CA LYS A 159 -8.41 -9.90 -15.89
C LYS A 159 -7.83 -8.54 -15.48
N LYS A 160 -6.58 -8.51 -14.98
CA LYS A 160 -5.73 -7.31 -14.86
C LYS A 160 -4.65 -7.32 -15.95
N ILE A 161 -4.26 -6.14 -16.43
CA ILE A 161 -3.04 -5.93 -17.23
C ILE A 161 -2.36 -4.60 -16.84
N LYS A 162 -1.02 -4.57 -16.90
CA LYS A 162 -0.17 -3.37 -16.83
C LYS A 162 0.16 -2.91 -18.26
N ILE A 163 0.08 -1.62 -18.55
CA ILE A 163 0.27 -1.03 -19.88
C ILE A 163 1.31 0.10 -19.78
N VAL A 164 2.37 0.03 -20.59
CA VAL A 164 3.42 1.08 -20.66
C VAL A 164 3.36 1.90 -21.96
N ASP A 165 2.78 1.34 -23.04
CA ASP A 165 2.70 1.99 -24.36
C ASP A 165 1.32 1.86 -25.01
N THR A 166 0.96 2.79 -25.90
CA THR A 166 -0.31 2.75 -26.65
C THR A 166 -0.37 1.61 -27.66
N ASP A 167 0.75 1.23 -28.27
CA ASP A 167 0.80 0.16 -29.27
C ASP A 167 0.54 -1.23 -28.65
N ALA A 168 0.81 -1.44 -27.36
CA ALA A 168 0.46 -2.64 -26.62
C ALA A 168 -1.04 -2.96 -26.67
N LEU A 169 -1.91 -1.95 -26.72
CA LEU A 169 -3.36 -2.14 -26.89
C LEU A 169 -3.70 -2.92 -28.17
N SER A 170 -2.86 -2.90 -29.20
CA SER A 170 -3.06 -3.72 -30.42
C SER A 170 -2.65 -5.20 -30.25
N LYS A 171 -1.83 -5.50 -29.24
CA LYS A 171 -1.19 -6.81 -29.02
C LYS A 171 -1.96 -7.69 -28.01
N ILE A 172 -2.77 -7.08 -27.14
CA ILE A 172 -3.56 -7.73 -26.08
C ILE A 172 -4.54 -8.77 -26.64
N ARG A 173 -4.39 -10.03 -26.22
CA ARG A 173 -5.34 -11.13 -26.58
C ARG A 173 -6.50 -11.31 -25.58
N SER A 174 -6.40 -10.74 -24.39
CA SER A 174 -7.30 -10.98 -23.24
C SER A 174 -8.50 -10.03 -23.11
N PHE A 175 -8.71 -9.09 -24.04
CA PHE A 175 -9.81 -8.09 -24.01
C PHE A 175 -11.22 -8.65 -23.69
N SER A 176 -11.49 -9.91 -24.02
CA SER A 176 -12.77 -10.57 -23.73
C SER A 176 -13.01 -10.84 -22.24
N LYS A 177 -11.96 -10.81 -21.40
CA LYS A 177 -11.97 -11.11 -19.95
C LYS A 177 -11.38 -9.98 -19.07
N LEU A 178 -10.58 -9.08 -19.66
CA LEU A 178 -10.03 -7.92 -18.96
C LEU A 178 -11.11 -7.04 -18.32
N LYS A 179 -10.81 -6.57 -17.11
CA LYS A 179 -11.67 -5.75 -16.24
C LYS A 179 -10.90 -4.68 -15.46
N LYS A 180 -9.59 -4.86 -15.26
CA LYS A 180 -8.71 -3.92 -14.57
C LYS A 180 -7.54 -3.52 -15.48
N ILE A 181 -7.20 -2.24 -15.51
CA ILE A 181 -5.99 -1.73 -16.16
C ILE A 181 -5.19 -0.90 -15.17
N GLU A 182 -3.89 -1.14 -15.16
CA GLU A 182 -2.85 -0.23 -14.67
C GLU A 182 -2.16 0.35 -15.90
N TRP A 183 -2.12 1.67 -16.03
CA TRP A 183 -1.48 2.37 -17.15
C TRP A 183 -0.38 3.26 -16.60
N ILE A 184 0.87 2.94 -16.94
CA ILE A 184 2.06 3.74 -16.67
C ILE A 184 2.35 4.62 -17.88
N VAL A 185 2.61 5.91 -17.64
CA VAL A 185 3.03 6.88 -18.66
C VAL A 185 4.41 7.43 -18.30
N GLU A 186 5.43 6.96 -19.04
CA GLU A 186 6.83 7.39 -18.89
C GLU A 186 7.09 8.76 -19.56
N GLN A 187 6.38 9.07 -20.64
CA GLN A 187 6.57 10.31 -21.42
C GLN A 187 5.43 11.31 -21.19
N PRO A 188 5.71 12.61 -20.98
CA PRO A 188 4.71 13.62 -20.57
C PRO A 188 3.71 14.03 -21.66
N ARG A 189 3.58 13.24 -22.74
CA ARG A 189 2.57 13.36 -23.79
C ARG A 189 2.29 11.98 -24.40
N LEU A 190 1.08 11.47 -24.21
CA LEU A 190 0.55 10.41 -25.07
C LEU A 190 0.45 10.94 -26.51
N THR A 191 0.88 10.14 -27.49
CA THR A 191 0.74 10.45 -28.91
C THR A 191 -0.73 10.55 -29.29
N LYS A 192 -1.08 11.49 -30.19
CA LYS A 192 -2.45 11.65 -30.72
C LYS A 192 -2.78 10.56 -31.75
N GLN A 193 -2.75 9.31 -31.28
CA GLN A 193 -3.07 8.09 -32.01
C GLN A 193 -4.55 7.75 -31.77
N LEU A 194 -5.33 7.66 -32.84
CA LEU A 194 -6.74 7.26 -32.74
C LEU A 194 -6.83 5.79 -32.34
N LEU A 195 -7.52 5.51 -31.24
CA LEU A 195 -7.76 4.15 -30.77
C LEU A 195 -8.71 3.39 -31.72
N THR A 196 -8.51 2.07 -31.84
CA THR A 196 -9.40 1.26 -32.68
C THR A 196 -10.78 1.12 -32.02
N PRO A 197 -11.88 0.98 -32.81
CA PRO A 197 -13.24 0.89 -32.25
C PRO A 197 -13.42 -0.24 -31.22
N HIS A 198 -12.67 -1.33 -31.35
CA HIS A 198 -12.67 -2.45 -30.39
C HIS A 198 -12.09 -2.05 -29.03
N VAL A 199 -11.03 -1.24 -29.01
CA VAL A 199 -10.41 -0.73 -27.78
C VAL A 199 -11.34 0.27 -27.09
N VAL A 200 -11.98 1.16 -27.86
CA VAL A 200 -12.98 2.11 -27.32
C VAL A 200 -14.21 1.37 -26.76
N ASP A 201 -14.73 0.36 -27.47
CA ASP A 201 -15.84 -0.48 -26.98
C ASP A 201 -15.49 -1.19 -25.66
N PHE A 202 -14.27 -1.71 -25.56
CA PHE A 202 -13.73 -2.31 -24.35
C PHE A 202 -13.68 -1.30 -23.18
N PHE A 203 -13.08 -0.13 -23.36
CA PHE A 203 -13.01 0.87 -22.28
C PHE A 203 -14.41 1.37 -21.87
N ASN A 204 -15.34 1.50 -22.82
CA ASN A 204 -16.68 2.00 -22.49
C ASN A 204 -17.51 0.96 -21.72
N LYS A 205 -17.45 -0.32 -22.12
CA LYS A 205 -18.38 -1.35 -21.65
C LYS A 205 -17.81 -2.34 -20.64
N ARG A 206 -16.48 -2.54 -20.56
CA ARG A 206 -15.87 -3.68 -19.84
C ARG A 206 -14.97 -3.28 -18.67
N ILE A 207 -14.42 -2.08 -18.65
CA ILE A 207 -13.49 -1.66 -17.59
C ILE A 207 -14.25 -1.43 -16.26
N GLU A 208 -13.72 -1.99 -15.18
CA GLU A 208 -14.28 -1.92 -13.82
C GLU A 208 -13.31 -1.22 -12.85
N ALA A 209 -12.00 -1.29 -13.11
CA ALA A 209 -10.98 -0.54 -12.38
C ALA A 209 -9.89 0.03 -13.30
N CYS A 210 -9.48 1.27 -13.03
CA CYS A 210 -8.35 1.94 -13.66
C CYS A 210 -7.38 2.45 -12.59
N GLU A 211 -6.09 2.30 -12.86
CA GLU A 211 -4.99 2.91 -12.12
C GLU A 211 -4.10 3.65 -13.13
N PHE A 212 -3.89 4.94 -12.89
CA PHE A 212 -3.21 5.86 -13.81
C PHE A 212 -1.94 6.39 -13.15
N ILE A 213 -0.81 5.78 -13.48
CA ILE A 213 0.53 6.09 -12.97
C ILE A 213 1.26 6.95 -14.01
N VAL A 214 2.00 7.95 -13.55
CA VAL A 214 2.90 8.75 -14.40
C VAL A 214 4.28 8.69 -13.76
N ASP A 215 5.27 8.21 -14.51
CA ASP A 215 6.64 8.00 -14.00
C ASP A 215 7.47 9.29 -14.03
N ASN A 216 6.84 10.39 -13.62
CA ASN A 216 7.44 11.71 -13.55
C ASN A 216 6.78 12.47 -12.40
N ILE A 217 7.58 12.78 -11.38
CA ILE A 217 7.19 13.50 -10.16
C ILE A 217 6.45 14.81 -10.49
N ASN A 218 6.80 15.44 -11.61
CA ASN A 218 6.28 16.74 -12.05
C ASN A 218 5.20 16.60 -13.15
N SER A 219 4.37 15.56 -13.13
CA SER A 219 3.30 15.36 -14.13
C SER A 219 2.06 14.68 -13.58
N SER A 220 0.88 15.18 -13.98
CA SER A 220 -0.41 14.65 -13.52
C SER A 220 -0.98 13.58 -14.44
N SER A 221 -1.57 12.54 -13.84
CA SER A 221 -2.35 11.48 -14.50
C SER A 221 -3.52 11.98 -15.36
N PHE A 222 -3.92 13.25 -15.24
CA PHE A 222 -4.93 13.87 -16.09
C PHE A 222 -4.61 13.83 -17.59
N GLN A 223 -3.35 13.63 -17.98
CA GLN A 223 -2.98 13.40 -19.39
C GLN A 223 -3.68 12.15 -19.99
N ILE A 224 -3.85 11.09 -19.19
CA ILE A 224 -4.56 9.87 -19.59
C ILE A 224 -6.06 10.14 -19.69
N ILE A 225 -6.62 10.89 -18.73
CA ILE A 225 -8.05 11.29 -18.72
C ILE A 225 -8.35 12.20 -19.94
N GLN A 226 -7.46 13.13 -20.28
CA GLN A 226 -7.56 13.94 -21.50
C GLN A 226 -7.50 13.05 -22.76
N PHE A 227 -6.58 12.09 -22.83
CA PHE A 227 -6.48 11.16 -23.97
C PHE A 227 -7.75 10.32 -24.14
N PHE A 228 -8.39 9.91 -23.05
CA PHE A 228 -9.67 9.20 -23.07
C PHE A 228 -10.79 10.11 -23.60
N TYR A 229 -10.87 11.35 -23.10
CA TYR A 229 -11.82 12.36 -23.57
C TYR A 229 -11.64 12.66 -25.07
N GLU A 230 -10.42 12.87 -25.53
CA GLU A 230 -10.10 13.12 -26.95
C GLU A 230 -10.43 11.92 -27.87
N ASN A 231 -10.44 10.69 -27.35
CA ASN A 231 -10.86 9.48 -28.07
C ASN A 231 -12.36 9.13 -27.90
N GLY A 232 -13.14 9.94 -27.17
CA GLY A 232 -14.57 9.66 -26.91
C GLY A 232 -14.81 8.44 -26.01
N ILE A 233 -13.87 8.11 -25.13
CA ILE A 233 -14.02 7.05 -24.14
C ILE A 233 -14.86 7.53 -22.95
N GLN A 234 -15.86 6.72 -22.59
CA GLN A 234 -16.74 6.94 -21.44
C GLN A 234 -16.85 5.64 -20.65
N CYS A 235 -16.09 5.53 -19.55
CA CYS A 235 -15.94 4.31 -18.76
C CYS A 235 -17.18 4.06 -17.85
N GLU A 236 -18.34 3.79 -18.45
CA GLU A 236 -19.63 3.63 -17.76
C GLU A 236 -19.61 2.59 -16.62
N ASN A 237 -18.77 1.57 -16.76
CA ASN A 237 -18.63 0.46 -15.82
C ASN A 237 -17.51 0.60 -14.79
N LEU A 238 -16.76 1.71 -14.80
CA LEU A 238 -15.72 1.99 -13.80
C LEU A 238 -16.33 2.09 -12.39
N ARG A 239 -15.73 1.38 -11.43
CA ARG A 239 -16.10 1.41 -10.00
C ARG A 239 -14.91 1.70 -9.08
N SER A 240 -13.68 1.52 -9.56
CA SER A 240 -12.45 1.89 -8.86
C SER A 240 -11.57 2.77 -9.75
N LEU A 241 -11.06 3.88 -9.22
CA LEU A 241 -10.16 4.77 -9.94
C LEU A 241 -9.02 5.22 -9.02
N LYS A 242 -7.77 5.07 -9.47
CA LYS A 242 -6.56 5.61 -8.85
C LYS A 242 -5.83 6.56 -9.80
N PHE A 243 -5.49 7.76 -9.34
CA PHE A 243 -4.75 8.75 -10.14
C PHE A 243 -4.06 9.82 -9.28
N ASN A 244 -3.04 10.48 -9.84
CA ASN A 244 -2.31 11.56 -9.20
C ASN A 244 -2.62 12.92 -9.87
N HIS A 245 -3.00 13.91 -9.05
CA HIS A 245 -3.18 15.30 -9.46
C HIS A 245 -2.14 16.20 -8.82
N LEU A 246 -1.30 16.80 -9.66
CA LEU A 246 -0.30 17.80 -9.31
C LEU A 246 -0.70 19.14 -9.94
N TYR A 247 -0.85 20.17 -9.12
CA TYR A 247 -0.91 21.56 -9.56
C TYR A 247 0.50 22.15 -9.61
N GLY A 248 1.02 22.37 -10.81
CA GLY A 248 2.38 22.87 -11.01
C GLY A 248 2.51 23.90 -12.14
N ILE A 249 3.46 24.83 -11.98
CA ILE A 249 3.66 26.01 -12.85
C ILE A 249 3.99 25.58 -14.29
N ASN A 250 4.70 24.45 -14.46
CA ASN A 250 5.12 23.94 -15.77
C ASN A 250 4.15 22.91 -16.38
N VAL A 251 3.10 22.50 -15.67
CA VAL A 251 2.22 21.38 -16.06
C VAL A 251 1.00 21.85 -16.85
N HIS A 252 0.49 23.05 -16.55
CA HIS A 252 -0.75 23.56 -17.13
C HIS A 252 -0.62 25.02 -17.61
N SER A 253 -0.83 25.25 -18.90
CA SER A 253 -1.29 26.57 -19.35
C SER A 253 -2.69 26.83 -18.78
N GLU A 254 -3.05 28.09 -18.58
CA GLU A 254 -4.21 28.48 -17.77
C GLU A 254 -5.54 27.89 -18.27
N HIS A 255 -5.65 27.64 -19.58
CA HIS A 255 -6.81 27.02 -20.23
C HIS A 255 -7.08 25.55 -19.83
N HIS A 256 -6.18 24.88 -19.10
CA HIS A 256 -6.36 23.49 -18.69
C HIS A 256 -6.93 23.29 -17.28
N LYS A 257 -7.10 24.37 -16.49
CA LYS A 257 -7.62 24.30 -15.11
C LYS A 257 -9.08 23.80 -15.10
N ASP A 258 -10.01 24.58 -15.64
CA ASP A 258 -11.44 24.25 -15.77
C ASP A 258 -11.69 22.96 -16.56
N ALA A 259 -10.79 22.64 -17.50
CA ALA A 259 -10.92 21.47 -18.37
C ALA A 259 -10.72 20.14 -17.63
N SER A 260 -9.91 20.11 -16.56
CA SER A 260 -9.48 18.87 -15.91
C SER A 260 -10.65 18.11 -15.29
N LEU A 261 -11.41 18.73 -14.39
CA LEU A 261 -12.57 18.08 -13.77
C LEU A 261 -13.70 17.82 -14.79
N LYS A 262 -13.84 18.67 -15.82
CA LYS A 262 -14.76 18.40 -16.93
C LYS A 262 -14.41 17.08 -17.64
N TRP A 263 -13.15 16.87 -18.03
CA TRP A 263 -12.74 15.61 -18.67
C TRP A 263 -13.00 14.41 -17.76
N LEU A 264 -12.76 14.53 -16.44
CA LEU A 264 -13.08 13.46 -15.49
C LEU A 264 -14.60 13.17 -15.44
N LYS A 265 -15.45 14.20 -15.45
CA LYS A 265 -16.93 14.06 -15.48
C LYS A 265 -17.44 13.45 -16.79
N ASP A 266 -16.83 13.81 -17.92
CA ASP A 266 -17.22 13.32 -19.25
C ASP A 266 -16.70 11.89 -19.55
N VAL A 267 -15.59 11.48 -18.95
CA VAL A 267 -14.97 10.15 -19.09
C VAL A 267 -15.44 9.15 -18.02
N VAL A 268 -15.73 9.60 -16.79
CA VAL A 268 -16.04 8.73 -15.64
C VAL A 268 -17.40 9.05 -15.05
N CYS A 269 -18.24 8.02 -14.93
CA CYS A 269 -19.53 8.10 -14.25
C CYS A 269 -19.33 8.11 -12.71
N LEU A 270 -18.88 9.26 -12.18
CA LEU A 270 -18.48 9.47 -10.78
C LEU A 270 -19.50 8.98 -9.75
N GLU A 271 -20.80 9.12 -10.02
CA GLU A 271 -21.87 8.67 -9.12
C GLU A 271 -21.88 7.16 -8.87
N LYS A 272 -21.27 6.36 -9.76
CA LYS A 272 -21.13 4.90 -9.63
C LYS A 272 -19.79 4.48 -8.99
N LEU A 273 -18.87 5.42 -8.73
CA LEU A 273 -17.54 5.13 -8.20
C LEU A 273 -17.64 4.67 -6.74
N LYS A 274 -16.97 3.56 -6.41
CA LYS A 274 -16.97 2.92 -5.08
C LYS A 274 -15.61 2.98 -4.39
N THR A 275 -14.52 3.05 -5.15
CA THR A 275 -13.16 3.20 -4.64
C THR A 275 -12.50 4.36 -5.37
N LEU A 276 -12.00 5.34 -4.62
CA LEU A 276 -11.19 6.45 -5.12
C LEU A 276 -9.87 6.47 -4.36
N GLU A 277 -8.76 6.52 -5.09
CA GLU A 277 -7.43 6.65 -4.52
C GLU A 277 -6.70 7.79 -5.24
N LEU A 278 -6.50 8.90 -4.52
CA LEU A 278 -6.19 10.19 -5.12
C LEU A 278 -4.93 10.77 -4.48
N GLY A 279 -3.84 10.81 -5.26
CA GLY A 279 -2.65 11.56 -4.92
C GLY A 279 -2.83 13.04 -5.22
N ILE A 280 -2.52 13.94 -4.27
CA ILE A 280 -2.74 15.38 -4.41
C ILE A 280 -1.50 16.17 -3.99
N SER A 281 -1.09 17.12 -4.82
CA SER A 281 -0.03 18.08 -4.54
C SER A 281 -0.24 19.43 -5.23
N SER A 282 0.32 20.48 -4.63
CA SER A 282 0.51 21.79 -5.24
C SER A 282 1.96 22.23 -5.07
N GLU A 283 2.56 22.75 -6.14
CA GLU A 283 3.83 23.50 -6.09
C GLU A 283 3.62 24.91 -5.49
N ASN A 284 2.41 25.45 -5.58
CA ASN A 284 2.04 26.81 -5.16
C ASN A 284 1.42 26.87 -3.76
N ILE A 285 1.67 28.00 -3.10
CA ILE A 285 1.05 28.43 -1.83
C ILE A 285 -0.35 29.05 -2.05
N ASP A 286 -0.74 29.32 -3.31
CA ASP A 286 -2.14 29.59 -3.68
C ASP A 286 -2.96 28.28 -3.55
N HIS A 287 -3.42 28.01 -2.33
CA HIS A 287 -4.04 26.75 -1.94
C HIS A 287 -5.44 26.51 -2.53
N ASP A 288 -6.13 27.58 -2.94
CA ASP A 288 -7.53 27.56 -3.38
C ASP A 288 -7.79 26.57 -4.53
N LEU A 289 -6.83 26.34 -5.43
CA LEU A 289 -7.01 25.46 -6.60
C LEU A 289 -7.27 23.98 -6.25
N ILE A 290 -6.74 23.49 -5.13
CA ILE A 290 -7.04 22.12 -4.66
C ILE A 290 -8.41 22.09 -3.97
N ASP A 291 -8.69 23.09 -3.13
CA ASP A 291 -9.99 23.19 -2.44
C ASP A 291 -11.11 23.27 -3.49
N ASP A 292 -11.05 24.18 -4.47
CA ASP A 292 -12.03 24.33 -5.56
C ASP A 292 -12.30 23.00 -6.29
N PHE A 293 -11.25 22.29 -6.70
CA PHE A 293 -11.38 21.01 -7.41
C PHE A 293 -12.02 19.92 -6.54
N LEU A 294 -11.63 19.82 -5.28
CA LEU A 294 -12.21 18.86 -4.34
C LEU A 294 -13.65 19.23 -3.97
N GLU A 295 -13.97 20.51 -3.84
CA GLU A 295 -15.31 21.02 -3.57
C GLU A 295 -16.27 20.79 -4.74
N GLU A 296 -15.81 20.90 -6.00
CA GLU A 296 -16.62 20.59 -7.19
C GLU A 296 -16.64 19.09 -7.54
N LEU A 297 -15.70 18.28 -7.00
CA LEU A 297 -15.66 16.83 -7.15
C LEU A 297 -16.59 16.11 -6.14
N ALA A 298 -16.54 16.49 -4.86
CA ALA A 298 -17.20 15.78 -3.76
C ALA A 298 -18.72 15.48 -3.97
N PRO A 299 -19.55 16.42 -4.47
CA PRO A 299 -21.00 16.21 -4.66
C PRO A 299 -21.36 15.05 -5.61
N HIS A 300 -20.41 14.60 -6.44
CA HIS A 300 -20.63 13.53 -7.40
C HIS A 300 -20.27 12.13 -6.85
N LEU A 301 -19.56 12.01 -5.71
CA LEU A 301 -19.01 10.75 -5.22
C LEU A 301 -20.00 9.91 -4.37
N LYS A 302 -21.28 9.90 -4.76
CA LYS A 302 -22.43 9.37 -4.00
C LYS A 302 -22.36 7.87 -3.64
N SER A 303 -21.60 7.07 -4.38
CA SER A 303 -21.46 5.61 -4.14
C SER A 303 -20.17 5.22 -3.40
N LEU A 304 -19.37 6.18 -2.94
CA LEU A 304 -18.01 5.94 -2.46
C LEU A 304 -17.99 5.15 -1.15
N ARG A 305 -17.19 4.07 -1.11
CA ARG A 305 -17.02 3.17 0.04
C ARG A 305 -15.59 3.03 0.51
N ASN A 306 -14.62 3.23 -0.38
CA ASN A 306 -13.20 3.22 -0.05
C ASN A 306 -12.58 4.50 -0.58
N LEU A 307 -11.88 5.23 0.28
CA LEU A 307 -11.18 6.47 -0.06
C LEU A 307 -9.74 6.37 0.44
N ALA A 308 -8.78 6.65 -0.42
CA ALA A 308 -7.39 6.89 -0.03
C ALA A 308 -6.94 8.26 -0.56
N LEU A 309 -6.31 9.04 0.32
CA LEU A 309 -5.80 10.38 0.02
C LEU A 309 -4.31 10.41 0.34
N ILE A 310 -3.50 10.67 -0.69
CA ILE A 310 -2.05 10.57 -0.63
C ILE A 310 -1.48 11.98 -0.88
N GLU A 311 -0.71 12.49 0.08
CA GLU A 311 0.06 13.71 -0.10
C GLU A 311 1.20 13.39 -1.09
N THR A 312 1.26 14.06 -2.24
CA THR A 312 2.31 13.84 -3.25
C THR A 312 3.30 15.00 -3.36
N THR A 313 3.28 15.92 -2.40
CA THR A 313 4.10 17.14 -2.36
C THR A 313 5.60 16.81 -2.39
N PRO A 314 6.42 17.46 -3.22
CA PRO A 314 7.87 17.24 -3.26
C PRO A 314 8.54 17.47 -1.90
N GLU A 315 9.51 16.60 -1.55
CA GLU A 315 10.19 16.56 -0.23
C GLU A 315 10.89 17.87 0.16
N GLN A 316 11.15 18.76 -0.80
CA GLN A 316 11.81 20.05 -0.60
C GLN A 316 10.92 21.06 0.14
N ASN A 317 9.59 20.86 0.16
CA ASN A 317 8.61 21.72 0.83
C ASN A 317 8.21 21.20 2.22
N SER A 318 9.21 20.91 3.07
CA SER A 318 9.04 20.28 4.37
C SER A 318 8.59 21.24 5.50
N ASP A 319 7.45 21.90 5.36
CA ASP A 319 6.85 22.76 6.41
C ASP A 319 5.58 22.14 7.04
N CYS A 320 5.51 22.10 8.37
CA CYS A 320 4.35 21.59 9.11
C CYS A 320 3.04 22.34 8.83
N THR A 321 3.11 23.61 8.44
CA THR A 321 1.96 24.45 8.11
C THR A 321 1.27 23.97 6.84
N LEU A 322 2.05 23.57 5.82
CA LEU A 322 1.51 23.00 4.58
C LEU A 322 0.76 21.68 4.85
N LYS A 323 1.24 20.89 5.83
CA LYS A 323 0.56 19.65 6.25
C LYS A 323 -0.75 19.91 6.99
N GLU A 324 -0.83 20.95 7.80
CA GLU A 324 -2.08 21.36 8.42
C GLU A 324 -3.09 21.89 7.40
N VAL A 325 -2.64 22.68 6.41
CA VAL A 325 -3.50 23.10 5.30
C VAL A 325 -3.99 21.89 4.49
N TRP A 326 -3.10 20.96 4.12
CA TRP A 326 -3.49 19.73 3.42
C TRP A 326 -4.48 18.89 4.22
N ASP A 327 -4.25 18.69 5.53
CA ASP A 327 -5.20 18.00 6.40
C ASP A 327 -6.55 18.74 6.45
N LEU A 328 -6.58 20.08 6.53
CA LEU A 328 -7.83 20.85 6.48
C LEU A 328 -8.57 20.66 5.14
N THR A 329 -7.86 20.77 4.02
CA THR A 329 -8.36 20.52 2.66
C THR A 329 -8.98 19.13 2.53
N ILE A 330 -8.26 18.07 2.89
CA ILE A 330 -8.78 16.69 2.75
C ILE A 330 -9.94 16.39 3.71
N ASN A 331 -9.93 16.95 4.92
CA ASN A 331 -11.04 16.76 5.87
C ASN A 331 -12.29 17.57 5.47
N ARG A 332 -12.15 18.75 4.84
CA ARG A 332 -13.25 19.46 4.17
C ARG A 332 -13.84 18.62 3.04
N PHE A 333 -13.00 18.07 2.17
CA PHE A 333 -13.40 17.20 1.07
C PHE A 333 -14.19 15.97 1.56
N ILE A 334 -13.63 15.21 2.51
CA ILE A 334 -14.28 14.04 3.11
C ILE A 334 -15.70 14.39 3.60
N LEU A 335 -15.85 15.47 4.37
CA LEU A 335 -17.14 15.88 4.93
C LEU A 335 -18.13 16.48 3.92
N ARG A 336 -17.70 16.80 2.69
CA ARG A 336 -18.56 17.29 1.60
C ARG A 336 -19.07 16.16 0.69
N ILE A 337 -18.55 14.95 0.80
CA ILE A 337 -19.04 13.81 0.01
C ILE A 337 -20.43 13.38 0.53
N PRO A 338 -21.45 13.24 -0.33
CA PRO A 338 -22.80 12.85 0.07
C PRO A 338 -22.83 11.52 0.85
N ASP A 339 -23.55 11.52 1.98
CA ASP A 339 -23.80 10.35 2.82
C ASP A 339 -22.53 9.58 3.28
N ILE A 340 -21.37 10.25 3.29
CA ILE A 340 -20.06 9.65 3.58
C ILE A 340 -20.02 8.86 4.90
N GLY A 341 -20.71 9.35 5.94
CA GLY A 341 -20.79 8.67 7.24
C GLY A 341 -21.52 7.32 7.22
N LEU A 342 -22.41 7.12 6.24
CA LEU A 342 -23.20 5.91 6.04
C LEU A 342 -22.58 4.98 4.98
N ASN A 343 -21.78 5.53 4.06
CA ASN A 343 -21.26 4.80 2.90
C ASN A 343 -19.77 4.39 3.03
N LEU A 344 -18.93 5.19 3.70
CA LEU A 344 -17.50 4.93 3.77
C LEU A 344 -17.19 3.76 4.71
N HIS A 345 -16.45 2.77 4.21
CA HIS A 345 -15.98 1.59 4.95
C HIS A 345 -14.45 1.57 5.09
N THR A 346 -13.70 2.13 4.13
CA THR A 346 -12.23 2.21 4.20
C THR A 346 -11.75 3.64 3.99
N LEU A 347 -10.87 4.12 4.87
CA LEU A 347 -10.18 5.39 4.76
C LEU A 347 -8.67 5.16 4.89
N SER A 348 -7.89 5.56 3.89
CA SER A 348 -6.44 5.74 4.01
C SER A 348 -6.05 7.21 3.90
N ILE A 349 -5.10 7.65 4.75
CA ILE A 349 -4.50 8.99 4.69
C ILE A 349 -2.99 8.83 4.83
N SER A 350 -2.27 9.24 3.78
CA SER A 350 -0.84 8.96 3.60
C SER A 350 -0.06 10.26 3.46
N HIS A 351 0.63 10.69 4.51
CA HIS A 351 1.42 11.92 4.56
C HIS A 351 2.83 11.74 3.99
N LYS A 352 3.30 12.69 3.18
CA LYS A 352 4.65 12.72 2.60
C LYS A 352 5.62 13.43 3.55
N THR A 353 6.08 12.70 4.54
CA THR A 353 6.95 13.21 5.62
C THR A 353 8.43 13.22 5.22
N PRO A 354 9.25 14.15 5.75
CA PRO A 354 10.71 14.09 5.64
C PRO A 354 11.24 12.78 6.23
N LEU A 355 12.23 12.16 5.59
CA LEU A 355 12.76 10.84 5.98
C LEU A 355 13.34 10.82 7.41
N ASN A 356 13.97 11.92 7.81
CA ASN A 356 14.55 12.14 9.14
C ASN A 356 13.66 13.01 10.05
N GLY A 357 12.41 13.25 9.67
CA GLY A 357 11.44 14.04 10.45
C GLY A 357 11.74 15.53 10.57
N LEU A 358 12.87 16.03 10.06
CA LEU A 358 13.25 17.43 10.20
C LEU A 358 12.35 18.30 9.32
N CYS A 359 11.61 19.20 9.96
CA CYS A 359 10.50 19.93 9.36
C CYS A 359 10.46 21.37 9.92
N SER A 360 10.27 22.37 9.06
CA SER A 360 10.09 23.74 9.54
C SER A 360 8.73 23.89 10.22
N SER A 361 8.63 24.87 11.13
CA SER A 361 7.38 25.23 11.81
C SER A 361 6.76 24.11 12.66
N ALA A 362 7.55 23.14 13.13
CA ALA A 362 7.11 21.95 13.87
C ALA A 362 6.70 22.20 15.34
N VAL A 363 5.88 23.21 15.59
CA VAL A 363 5.42 23.58 16.94
C VAL A 363 4.24 22.73 17.42
N GLN A 364 4.20 22.44 18.73
CA GLN A 364 3.15 21.64 19.38
C GLN A 364 1.72 22.11 19.05
N GLY A 365 1.52 23.42 18.88
CA GLY A 365 0.21 23.99 18.51
C GLY A 365 -0.33 23.48 17.16
N ASN A 366 0.55 23.18 16.20
CA ASN A 366 0.15 22.66 14.89
C ASN A 366 -0.32 21.21 15.02
N TYR A 367 0.39 20.38 15.80
CA TYR A 367 -0.08 19.04 16.17
C TYR A 367 -1.46 19.09 16.85
N THR A 368 -1.64 19.96 17.86
CA THR A 368 -2.91 20.06 18.58
C THR A 368 -4.08 20.41 17.66
N ARG A 369 -3.88 21.31 16.67
CA ARG A 369 -4.92 21.63 15.68
C ARG A 369 -5.21 20.46 14.74
N ARG A 370 -4.19 19.76 14.23
CA ARG A 370 -4.35 18.53 13.43
C ARG A 370 -5.09 17.43 14.21
N ARG A 371 -4.75 17.21 15.48
CA ARG A 371 -5.42 16.27 16.38
C ARG A 371 -6.92 16.61 16.54
N VAL A 372 -7.24 17.85 16.89
CA VAL A 372 -8.63 18.31 17.08
C VAL A 372 -9.45 18.21 15.79
N LEU A 373 -8.82 18.44 14.63
CA LEU A 373 -9.46 18.23 13.33
C LEU A 373 -9.87 16.77 13.12
N TYR A 374 -8.97 15.81 13.34
CA TYR A 374 -9.29 14.39 13.23
C TYR A 374 -10.29 13.89 14.28
N GLU A 375 -10.18 14.37 15.53
CA GLU A 375 -11.19 14.15 16.59
C GLU A 375 -12.58 14.71 16.20
N THR A 376 -12.64 15.74 15.34
CA THR A 376 -13.88 16.36 14.85
C THR A 376 -14.45 15.68 13.59
N VAL A 377 -13.62 14.95 12.83
CA VAL A 377 -14.01 14.36 11.53
C VAL A 377 -14.29 12.87 11.66
N LEU A 378 -13.39 12.09 12.27
CA LEU A 378 -13.50 10.63 12.31
C LEU A 378 -14.82 10.13 12.95
N PRO A 379 -15.36 10.71 14.06
CA PRO A 379 -16.62 10.23 14.65
C PRO A 379 -17.86 10.40 13.75
N LYS A 380 -17.76 11.17 12.65
CA LYS A 380 -18.84 11.31 11.64
C LYS A 380 -18.83 10.15 10.64
N LEU A 381 -17.75 9.39 10.56
CA LEU A 381 -17.56 8.26 9.65
C LEU A 381 -18.10 6.96 10.29
N THR A 382 -19.36 6.97 10.70
CA THR A 382 -19.94 5.93 11.57
C THR A 382 -19.93 4.51 10.98
N SER A 383 -19.85 4.39 9.66
CA SER A 383 -19.81 3.11 8.92
C SER A 383 -18.39 2.64 8.55
N LEU A 384 -17.36 3.33 9.03
CA LEU A 384 -15.96 3.01 8.79
C LEU A 384 -15.57 1.70 9.48
N ARG A 385 -14.91 0.81 8.73
CA ARG A 385 -14.42 -0.51 9.15
C ARG A 385 -12.89 -0.58 9.16
N ASN A 386 -12.26 0.11 8.22
CA ASN A 386 -10.82 0.05 7.97
C ASN A 386 -10.23 1.46 8.05
N LEU A 387 -9.34 1.71 9.02
CA LEU A 387 -8.58 2.96 9.14
C LEU A 387 -7.09 2.71 8.88
N ILE A 388 -6.53 3.40 7.89
CA ILE A 388 -5.20 3.15 7.36
C ILE A 388 -4.41 4.46 7.41
N ALA A 389 -3.27 4.49 8.10
CA ALA A 389 -2.39 5.66 8.18
C ALA A 389 -0.92 5.24 7.97
N PRO A 390 -0.47 5.07 6.71
CA PRO A 390 0.83 4.48 6.37
C PRO A 390 2.06 5.18 6.94
N ASN A 391 1.95 6.48 7.23
CA ASN A 391 3.05 7.32 7.69
C ASN A 391 2.78 7.97 9.06
N MET A 392 1.85 7.44 9.86
CA MET A 392 1.45 8.04 11.15
C MET A 392 2.62 8.31 12.09
N LEU A 393 3.56 7.37 12.28
CA LEU A 393 4.70 7.59 13.17
C LEU A 393 5.59 8.72 12.65
N GLN A 394 5.91 8.74 11.36
CA GLN A 394 6.70 9.84 10.76
C GLN A 394 5.95 11.18 10.86
N SER A 395 4.62 11.17 10.67
CA SER A 395 3.74 12.35 10.70
C SER A 395 3.56 12.96 12.10
N LEU A 396 3.89 12.18 13.15
CA LEU A 396 3.98 12.62 14.54
C LEU A 396 5.42 12.92 14.98
N SER A 397 6.41 12.18 14.49
CA SER A 397 7.83 12.30 14.89
C SER A 397 8.44 13.67 14.56
N VAL A 398 7.89 14.39 13.56
CA VAL A 398 8.26 15.78 13.28
C VAL A 398 8.10 16.71 14.49
N TYR A 399 7.16 16.41 15.40
CA TYR A 399 6.96 17.19 16.62
C TYR A 399 7.84 16.63 17.74
N GLU A 400 8.94 17.33 18.04
CA GLU A 400 9.92 16.95 19.07
C GLU A 400 9.28 16.51 20.38
N VAL A 401 8.28 17.26 20.88
CA VAL A 401 7.54 16.93 22.11
C VAL A 401 6.96 15.52 22.06
N LEU A 402 6.38 15.10 20.94
CA LEU A 402 5.80 13.75 20.81
C LEU A 402 6.86 12.66 20.67
N ALA A 403 7.95 12.94 19.96
CA ALA A 403 9.06 12.00 19.84
C ALA A 403 9.74 11.77 21.21
N CYS A 404 9.89 12.83 21.99
CA CYS A 404 10.36 12.79 23.38
C CYS A 404 9.32 12.13 24.32
N ASP A 405 8.02 12.36 24.11
CA ASP A 405 6.96 11.68 24.88
C ASP A 405 6.97 10.17 24.61
N ILE A 406 7.20 9.70 23.38
CA ILE A 406 7.37 8.25 23.10
C ILE A 406 8.57 7.69 23.89
N LEU A 407 9.68 8.45 23.95
CA LEU A 407 10.95 7.99 24.53
C LEU A 407 10.97 7.99 26.06
N TRP A 408 10.47 9.05 26.69
CA TRP A 408 10.64 9.30 28.13
C TRP A 408 9.32 9.30 28.91
N ASN A 409 8.21 9.75 28.32
CA ASN A 409 6.90 9.89 28.97
C ASN A 409 5.87 8.86 28.48
N GLY A 410 6.34 7.79 27.82
CA GLY A 410 5.52 6.89 27.02
C GLY A 410 4.81 5.83 27.85
N CYS A 411 4.76 4.60 27.33
CA CYS A 411 4.13 3.50 28.07
C CYS A 411 4.92 3.17 29.35
N GLU A 412 4.33 3.40 30.52
CA GLU A 412 4.94 3.15 31.83
C GLU A 412 4.96 1.66 32.25
N CYS A 413 4.68 0.72 31.36
CA CYS A 413 4.62 -0.71 31.69
C CYS A 413 6.00 -1.34 31.98
N SER A 414 6.01 -2.49 32.64
CA SER A 414 7.23 -3.21 33.06
C SER A 414 8.10 -3.76 31.93
N TYR A 415 7.60 -3.71 30.68
CA TYR A 415 8.36 -3.98 29.46
C TYR A 415 9.05 -2.70 28.96
N CYS A 416 8.26 -1.66 28.65
CA CYS A 416 8.75 -0.39 28.11
C CYS A 416 9.76 0.29 29.04
N LYS A 417 9.55 0.28 30.37
CA LYS A 417 10.53 0.79 31.36
C LYS A 417 11.89 0.10 31.36
N LYS A 418 12.05 -1.04 30.68
CA LYS A 418 13.34 -1.73 30.47
C LYS A 418 13.92 -1.51 29.08
N VAL A 419 13.08 -1.23 28.10
CA VAL A 419 13.43 -1.16 26.67
C VAL A 419 13.70 0.28 26.22
N LEU A 420 12.93 1.25 26.72
CA LEU A 420 13.09 2.66 26.37
C LEU A 420 14.49 3.22 26.69
N PRO A 421 15.09 2.96 27.87
CA PRO A 421 16.46 3.42 28.17
C PRO A 421 17.53 2.91 27.20
N VAL A 422 17.29 1.75 26.55
CA VAL A 422 18.22 1.19 25.55
C VAL A 422 18.18 2.02 24.25
N PHE A 423 16.99 2.49 23.84
CA PHE A 423 16.89 3.40 22.68
C PHE A 423 17.32 4.83 23.01
N ASP A 424 17.18 5.26 24.27
CA ASP A 424 17.76 6.52 24.76
C ASP A 424 19.29 6.48 24.67
N GLU A 425 19.93 5.39 25.12
CA GLU A 425 21.36 5.15 24.98
C GLU A 425 21.81 5.13 23.50
N TYR A 426 21.05 4.48 22.62
CA TYR A 426 21.29 4.49 21.18
C TYR A 426 21.33 5.93 20.63
N ILE A 427 20.30 6.72 20.92
CA ILE A 427 20.15 8.11 20.45
C ILE A 427 21.32 8.96 20.95
N MET A 428 21.74 8.82 22.21
CA MET A 428 22.86 9.57 22.79
C MET A 428 24.25 9.21 22.21
N ASN A 429 24.41 8.08 21.52
CA ASN A 429 25.72 7.59 21.05
C ASN A 429 25.89 7.55 19.51
N HIS A 430 24.88 7.97 18.74
CA HIS A 430 24.88 7.88 17.28
C HIS A 430 24.68 9.24 16.58
N GLN A 431 25.25 9.36 15.38
CA GLN A 431 25.15 10.54 14.51
C GLN A 431 24.76 10.15 13.08
N TYR A 432 23.99 11.00 12.40
CA TYR A 432 23.62 10.87 10.99
C TYR A 432 24.27 11.98 10.15
N TYR A 433 24.56 11.72 8.88
CA TYR A 433 25.15 12.69 7.96
C TYR A 433 24.08 13.64 7.39
N SER A 434 23.98 14.83 7.96
CA SER A 434 23.08 15.87 7.48
C SER A 434 23.61 16.49 6.18
N ARG A 435 23.11 16.00 5.04
CA ARG A 435 23.49 16.49 3.69
C ARG A 435 23.38 18.01 3.54
N TYR A 436 22.37 18.62 4.16
CA TYR A 436 22.15 20.07 4.15
C TYR A 436 23.26 20.84 4.88
N ASN A 437 23.69 20.35 6.05
CA ASN A 437 24.73 20.98 6.86
C ASN A 437 26.15 20.57 6.45
N GLY A 438 26.31 19.61 5.54
CA GLY A 438 27.60 19.09 5.08
C GLY A 438 28.42 18.39 6.16
N ARG A 439 27.76 17.89 7.23
CA ARG A 439 28.42 17.33 8.42
C ARG A 439 27.53 16.30 9.13
N TYR A 440 28.16 15.51 9.98
CA TYR A 440 27.45 14.70 10.96
C TYR A 440 26.75 15.57 12.01
N MET A 441 25.59 15.10 12.45
CA MET A 441 24.71 15.69 13.46
C MET A 441 24.21 14.56 14.36
N ASP A 442 24.04 14.82 15.65
CA ASP A 442 23.56 13.83 16.61
C ASP A 442 22.15 13.34 16.24
N ILE A 443 21.88 12.05 16.45
CA ILE A 443 20.51 11.54 16.35
C ILE A 443 19.70 12.14 17.50
N ILE A 444 18.50 12.62 17.19
CA ILE A 444 17.51 13.10 18.15
C ILE A 444 16.24 12.24 18.04
N PRO A 445 15.32 12.24 19.03
CA PRO A 445 14.13 11.40 19.00
C PRO A 445 13.29 11.55 17.72
N THR A 446 13.14 12.78 17.21
CA THR A 446 12.49 13.07 15.92
C THR A 446 13.11 12.31 14.74
N VAL A 447 14.44 12.25 14.67
CA VAL A 447 15.19 11.55 13.60
C VAL A 447 15.03 10.04 13.77
N PHE A 448 15.23 9.55 15.00
CA PHE A 448 15.13 8.12 15.32
C PHE A 448 13.75 7.53 15.01
N PHE A 449 12.67 8.14 15.50
CA PHE A 449 11.32 7.62 15.26
C PHE A 449 10.82 7.85 13.83
N SER A 450 11.39 8.80 13.08
CA SER A 450 11.11 8.94 11.64
C SER A 450 11.74 7.82 10.81
N TYR A 451 13.01 7.46 11.07
CA TYR A 451 13.65 6.30 10.46
C TYR A 451 12.93 4.99 10.85
N ALA A 452 12.57 4.84 12.14
CA ALA A 452 11.78 3.70 12.59
C ALA A 452 10.42 3.62 11.87
N GLY A 453 9.69 4.73 11.76
CA GLY A 453 8.40 4.79 11.07
C GLY A 453 8.49 4.48 9.58
N ASP A 454 9.52 5.00 8.90
CA ASP A 454 9.80 4.63 7.52
C ASP A 454 10.07 3.12 7.41
N TYR A 455 10.95 2.57 8.22
CA TYR A 455 11.28 1.15 8.18
C TYR A 455 10.06 0.24 8.50
N LEU A 456 9.23 0.61 9.47
CA LEU A 456 7.97 -0.09 9.75
C LEU A 456 7.01 -0.02 8.55
N SER A 457 6.90 1.13 7.88
CA SER A 457 6.03 1.29 6.69
C SER A 457 6.50 0.47 5.47
N ARG A 458 7.81 0.20 5.34
CA ARG A 458 8.38 -0.71 4.33
C ARG A 458 7.90 -2.18 4.48
N ARG A 459 7.12 -2.52 5.50
CA ARG A 459 6.47 -3.84 5.63
C ARG A 459 5.28 -4.02 4.67
N PHE A 460 4.72 -2.93 4.12
CA PHE A 460 3.59 -2.97 3.18
C PHE A 460 3.61 -1.89 2.06
N ASN A 461 4.46 -0.86 2.12
CA ASN A 461 4.42 0.26 1.15
C ASN A 461 4.77 -0.07 -0.32
N ASN A 462 5.37 -1.23 -0.66
CA ASN A 462 5.96 -1.40 -2.00
C ASN A 462 6.02 -2.80 -2.67
N ARG A 463 5.62 -3.97 -2.17
CA ARG A 463 4.44 -4.44 -1.42
C ARG A 463 3.04 -4.21 -2.03
N VAL A 464 2.32 -3.14 -1.70
CA VAL A 464 0.88 -2.97 -2.05
C VAL A 464 0.70 -2.06 -3.28
N GLU A 465 -0.33 -2.32 -4.10
CA GLU A 465 -0.69 -1.47 -5.26
C GLU A 465 -1.63 -0.31 -4.87
N TRP A 466 -2.60 -0.56 -3.97
CA TRP A 466 -3.60 0.43 -3.55
C TRP A 466 -3.65 0.50 -2.03
N ASP A 467 -3.48 1.67 -1.45
CA ASP A 467 -3.55 1.92 0.00
C ASP A 467 -4.87 1.40 0.59
N THR A 468 -5.97 1.54 -0.16
CA THR A 468 -7.29 0.98 0.19
C THR A 468 -7.32 -0.55 0.35
N LYS A 469 -6.25 -1.27 -0.01
CA LYS A 469 -6.12 -2.73 0.01
C LYS A 469 -4.95 -3.25 0.85
N VAL A 470 -4.42 -2.48 1.80
CA VAL A 470 -3.30 -2.94 2.66
C VAL A 470 -3.61 -4.28 3.34
N PHE A 471 -4.84 -4.47 3.82
CA PHE A 471 -5.30 -5.71 4.48
C PHE A 471 -5.49 -6.90 3.51
N ASP A 472 -5.47 -6.70 2.18
CA ASP A 472 -5.42 -7.77 1.17
C ASP A 472 -4.00 -8.39 1.04
N THR A 473 -3.06 -8.00 1.92
CA THR A 473 -1.69 -8.55 1.99
C THR A 473 -1.21 -8.69 3.44
N ALA A 474 -0.51 -9.79 3.73
CA ALA A 474 0.14 -9.96 5.03
C ALA A 474 1.45 -9.15 5.08
N PRO A 475 1.74 -8.45 6.21
CA PRO A 475 2.94 -7.63 6.35
C PRO A 475 4.21 -8.48 6.40
N LEU A 476 5.33 -7.93 5.92
CA LEU A 476 6.62 -8.61 5.92
C LEU A 476 7.34 -8.53 7.27
N TYR A 477 7.97 -9.62 7.69
CA TYR A 477 8.86 -9.69 8.84
C TYR A 477 10.24 -9.09 8.49
N ARG A 478 10.24 -7.77 8.26
CA ARG A 478 11.43 -6.94 8.11
C ARG A 478 11.86 -6.40 9.47
N CYS A 479 13.17 -6.39 9.74
CA CYS A 479 13.77 -5.89 10.98
C CYS A 479 14.92 -4.93 10.68
N TRP A 480 14.86 -3.71 11.22
CA TRP A 480 15.92 -2.72 11.06
C TRP A 480 17.14 -3.12 11.88
N ASN A 481 18.32 -3.08 11.26
CA ASN A 481 19.60 -3.29 11.93
C ASN A 481 20.23 -2.00 12.48
N PHE A 482 19.39 -0.97 12.69
CA PHE A 482 19.73 0.36 13.21
C PHE A 482 20.70 1.19 12.33
N ARG A 483 21.10 0.70 11.16
CA ARG A 483 22.07 1.34 10.27
C ARG A 483 21.45 1.64 8.90
N GLY A 484 22.26 2.13 7.96
CA GLY A 484 21.89 2.31 6.54
C GLY A 484 21.15 3.62 6.17
N TYR A 485 20.37 4.22 7.09
CA TYR A 485 19.86 5.58 6.90
C TYR A 485 21.00 6.61 6.99
N GLU A 486 20.96 7.64 6.15
CA GLU A 486 21.85 8.83 6.10
C GLU A 486 23.28 8.67 6.66
N GLN A 487 23.97 7.56 6.34
CA GLN A 487 25.30 7.24 6.88
C GLN A 487 25.39 7.30 8.42
N ILE A 488 24.39 6.73 9.13
CA ILE A 488 24.45 6.53 10.59
C ILE A 488 25.76 5.85 10.98
N HIS A 489 26.43 6.42 12.00
CA HIS A 489 27.55 5.81 12.71
C HIS A 489 27.48 6.16 14.21
N HIS A 490 28.30 5.50 15.02
CA HIS A 490 28.47 5.77 16.45
C HIS A 490 29.78 6.50 16.73
N PHE A 491 29.93 7.08 17.93
CA PHE A 491 31.20 7.64 18.37
C PHE A 491 32.30 6.57 18.53
N ASP A 492 33.57 6.95 18.32
CA ASP A 492 34.75 6.07 18.37
C ASP A 492 34.91 5.29 19.70
N ASN A 493 34.32 5.80 20.77
CA ASN A 493 34.39 5.23 22.13
C ASN A 493 33.13 4.45 22.56
N TYR A 494 32.19 4.20 21.63
CA TYR A 494 30.97 3.41 21.88
C TYR A 494 31.08 2.01 21.25
N GLU A 495 30.64 0.98 21.98
CA GLU A 495 30.51 -0.38 21.47
C GLU A 495 29.07 -0.60 20.99
N ASP A 496 28.82 -0.40 19.70
CA ASP A 496 27.49 -0.51 19.11
C ASP A 496 27.02 -1.98 19.01
N LEU A 497 26.14 -2.36 19.95
CA LEU A 497 25.51 -3.68 20.04
C LEU A 497 24.15 -3.77 19.33
N PHE A 498 23.72 -2.77 18.56
CA PHE A 498 22.39 -2.77 17.95
C PHE A 498 22.35 -3.62 16.69
N ASP A 499 21.27 -4.39 16.53
CA ASP A 499 21.02 -5.23 15.36
C ASP A 499 19.53 -5.51 15.19
N GLU A 500 19.16 -6.38 14.25
CA GLU A 500 17.78 -6.72 13.92
C GLU A 500 16.94 -7.15 15.15
N SER A 501 17.58 -7.70 16.19
CA SER A 501 16.92 -8.18 17.41
C SER A 501 16.29 -7.05 18.23
N ALA A 502 16.88 -5.85 18.22
CA ALA A 502 16.35 -4.70 18.93
C ALA A 502 15.10 -4.12 18.25
N PHE A 503 14.85 -4.42 16.96
CA PHE A 503 13.69 -3.87 16.26
C PHE A 503 12.35 -4.46 16.72
N GLY A 504 12.33 -5.72 17.19
CA GLY A 504 11.13 -6.33 17.78
C GLY A 504 10.64 -5.57 19.02
N PRO A 505 11.49 -5.35 20.03
CA PRO A 505 11.21 -4.47 21.16
C PRO A 505 10.78 -3.05 20.76
N LEU A 506 11.42 -2.45 19.74
CA LEU A 506 11.03 -1.12 19.24
C LEU A 506 9.58 -1.13 18.69
N CYS A 507 9.20 -2.14 17.91
CA CYS A 507 7.83 -2.29 17.41
C CYS A 507 6.79 -2.29 18.55
N LYS A 508 7.06 -3.00 19.65
CA LYS A 508 6.15 -3.13 20.79
C LYS A 508 6.06 -1.87 21.66
N VAL A 509 7.15 -1.12 21.79
CA VAL A 509 7.10 0.19 22.45
C VAL A 509 6.24 1.18 21.65
N ILE A 510 6.37 1.15 20.32
CA ILE A 510 5.59 2.02 19.42
C ILE A 510 4.11 1.57 19.38
N SER A 511 3.80 0.26 19.41
CA SER A 511 2.40 -0.20 19.55
C SER A 511 1.80 0.30 20.85
N HIS A 512 2.48 0.14 21.98
CA HIS A 512 1.98 0.64 23.26
C HIS A 512 1.75 2.18 23.30
N PHE A 513 2.44 2.97 22.47
CA PHE A 513 2.12 4.40 22.28
C PHE A 513 0.85 4.60 21.44
N PHE A 514 0.71 3.88 20.34
CA PHE A 514 -0.49 3.90 19.49
C PHE A 514 -1.74 3.29 20.14
N ASN A 515 -1.59 2.41 21.11
CA ASN A 515 -2.67 1.91 21.96
C ASN A 515 -3.44 3.08 22.63
N GLY A 516 -2.73 4.13 23.04
CA GLY A 516 -3.33 5.37 23.57
C GLY A 516 -4.17 6.16 22.56
N TYR A 517 -4.05 5.90 21.25
CA TYR A 517 -4.96 6.41 20.21
C TYR A 517 -6.12 5.44 19.97
N MET A 518 -5.83 4.13 19.91
CA MET A 518 -6.84 3.08 19.75
C MET A 518 -7.91 3.12 20.85
N ASP A 519 -7.50 3.41 22.09
CA ASP A 519 -8.38 3.62 23.25
C ASP A 519 -9.49 4.66 23.01
N TYR A 520 -9.30 5.64 22.12
CA TYR A 520 -10.35 6.58 21.72
C TYR A 520 -11.07 6.11 20.46
N LEU A 521 -10.33 5.61 19.47
CA LEU A 521 -10.88 5.25 18.16
C LEU A 521 -11.94 4.15 18.25
N VAL A 522 -11.73 3.09 19.04
CA VAL A 522 -12.73 2.02 19.22
C VAL A 522 -14.04 2.51 19.85
N LYS A 523 -14.00 3.60 20.62
CA LYS A 523 -15.18 4.20 21.28
C LYS A 523 -15.95 5.16 20.36
N PHE A 524 -15.31 5.71 19.33
CA PHE A 524 -15.91 6.69 18.40
C PHE A 524 -16.22 6.12 17.01
N LEU A 525 -15.65 4.97 16.65
CA LEU A 525 -15.85 4.30 15.35
C LEU A 525 -16.53 2.93 15.57
N PRO A 526 -17.86 2.88 15.80
CA PRO A 526 -18.56 1.67 16.27
C PRO A 526 -18.60 0.52 15.26
N ASN A 527 -18.17 0.75 14.01
CA ASN A 527 -18.07 -0.26 12.97
C ASN A 527 -16.62 -0.69 12.66
N LEU A 528 -15.60 -0.17 13.36
CA LEU A 528 -14.19 -0.46 13.10
C LEU A 528 -13.90 -1.97 13.26
N GLU A 529 -13.20 -2.54 12.28
CA GLU A 529 -12.83 -3.97 12.17
C GLU A 529 -11.31 -4.12 12.20
N MET A 530 -10.59 -3.24 11.48
CA MET A 530 -9.13 -3.21 11.43
C MET A 530 -8.59 -1.77 11.42
N ALA A 531 -7.42 -1.57 12.03
CA ALA A 531 -6.64 -0.35 11.90
C ALA A 531 -5.16 -0.65 11.63
N MET A 532 -4.48 0.24 10.89
CA MET A 532 -3.05 0.13 10.62
C MET A 532 -2.37 1.50 10.71
N PHE A 533 -1.36 1.63 11.58
CA PHE A 533 -0.58 2.85 11.79
C PHE A 533 0.91 2.57 11.58
N SER A 534 1.52 3.14 10.54
CA SER A 534 2.92 2.91 10.15
C SER A 534 3.39 1.44 10.25
N GLY A 535 2.57 0.45 9.83
CA GLY A 535 2.95 -0.96 9.82
C GLY A 535 2.76 -1.70 11.17
N ILE A 536 2.10 -1.06 12.13
CA ILE A 536 1.50 -1.71 13.30
C ILE A 536 0.03 -1.95 12.99
N TYR A 537 -0.44 -3.19 13.23
CA TYR A 537 -1.75 -3.67 12.81
C TYR A 537 -2.59 -4.05 14.04
N TYR A 538 -3.87 -3.65 13.97
CA TYR A 538 -4.87 -3.87 15.00
C TYR A 538 -6.11 -4.55 14.42
N THR A 539 -6.62 -5.55 15.14
CA THR A 539 -7.98 -6.10 14.97
C THR A 539 -8.86 -5.64 16.12
N ILE A 540 -10.15 -5.35 15.86
CA ILE A 540 -11.06 -4.73 16.84
C ILE A 540 -12.23 -5.67 17.18
N ASP A 541 -12.42 -5.93 18.48
CA ASP A 541 -13.65 -6.51 19.02
C ASP A 541 -14.67 -5.40 19.28
N LYS A 542 -15.74 -5.40 18.48
CA LYS A 542 -16.83 -4.42 18.56
C LYS A 542 -17.79 -4.63 19.73
N GLU A 543 -17.89 -5.85 20.26
CA GLU A 543 -18.76 -6.15 21.39
C GLU A 543 -18.08 -5.71 22.69
N ALA A 544 -16.78 -6.00 22.84
CA ALA A 544 -15.98 -5.57 23.98
C ALA A 544 -15.50 -4.10 23.90
N ASN A 545 -15.47 -3.51 22.70
CA ASN A 545 -14.80 -2.23 22.41
C ASN A 545 -13.30 -2.26 22.78
N THR A 546 -12.64 -3.37 22.46
CA THR A 546 -11.22 -3.63 22.68
C THR A 546 -10.51 -3.95 21.36
N TYR A 547 -9.18 -4.01 21.38
CA TYR A 547 -8.36 -4.29 20.21
C TYR A 547 -7.22 -5.25 20.57
N GLU A 548 -6.79 -6.03 19.58
CA GLU A 548 -5.62 -6.92 19.65
C GLU A 548 -4.57 -6.42 18.66
N CYS A 549 -3.32 -6.35 19.09
CA CYS A 549 -2.20 -5.83 18.31
C CYS A 549 -1.24 -6.96 17.93
N ILE A 550 -0.70 -6.91 16.71
CA ILE A 550 0.28 -7.88 16.18
C ILE A 550 1.63 -7.98 16.97
N TYR A 551 1.85 -7.14 17.99
CA TYR A 551 3.08 -7.13 18.81
C TYR A 551 2.85 -7.27 20.33
N ASP A 552 1.60 -7.32 20.81
CA ASP A 552 1.26 -7.17 22.24
C ASP A 552 1.27 -8.49 23.03
#